data_AF-A0A7X7IQ89-F1
#
_entry.id   AF-A0A7X7IQ89-F1
#
_cell.length_a   1.000
_cell.length_b   1.000
_cell.length_c   1.000
_cell.angle_alpha   90.00
_cell.angle_beta   90.00
_cell.angle_gamma   90.00
#
_symmetry.space_group_name_H-M   'P 1'
#
loop_
_entity.id
_entity.type
_entity.pdbx_description
1 polymer ?
#
loop_
_entity_poly.entity_id
_entity_poly.type
_entity_poly.pdbx_seq_one_letter_code
_entity_poly.pdbx_strand_id
1 'polypeptide(L)' 'MNTSSIEIAYQLAKERYAGLGVDTEQAMRVLAGVPVSLHCWQGDDVGGFERRAALDGGIMATGNYPGKAR' A
#
# COMPACT_ATOMS: atom_id res chain seq x y z
N MET A 1 -9.43 -11.66 13.80
CA MET A 1 -8.18 -11.09 14.31
C MET A 1 -8.30 -10.97 15.82
N ASN A 2 -7.27 -11.36 16.57
CA ASN A 2 -7.26 -11.20 18.01
C ASN A 2 -6.74 -9.79 18.37
N THR A 3 -7.66 -8.84 18.51
CA THR A 3 -7.36 -7.41 18.75
C THR A 3 -6.50 -7.21 20.01
N SER A 4 -6.75 -7.99 21.06
CA SER A 4 -5.98 -7.93 22.31
C SER A 4 -4.50 -8.24 22.10
N SER A 5 -4.18 -9.22 21.26
CA SER A 5 -2.77 -9.56 20.97
C SER A 5 -2.03 -8.44 20.23
N ILE A 6 -2.73 -7.69 19.38
CA ILE A 6 -2.18 -6.57 18.60
C ILE A 6 -1.92 -5.37 19.52
N GLU A 7 -2.85 -5.07 20.42
CA GLU A 7 -2.72 -3.96 21.38
C GLU A 7 -1.54 -4.18 22.32
N ILE A 8 -1.41 -5.38 22.90
CA ILE A 8 -0.25 -5.77 23.73
C ILE A 8 1.03 -5.69 22.90
N ALA A 9 0.98 -6.21 21.67
CA ALA A 9 1.93 -6.03 20.58
C ALA A 9 2.53 -4.61 20.52
N TYR A 10 1.62 -3.66 20.33
CA TYR A 10 1.94 -2.27 20.08
C TYR A 10 2.45 -1.55 21.33
N GLN A 11 1.88 -1.82 22.52
CA GLN A 11 2.37 -1.20 23.76
C GLN A 11 3.82 -1.60 24.06
N LEU A 12 4.15 -2.88 23.90
CA LEU A 12 5.52 -3.35 24.07
C LEU A 12 6.48 -2.70 23.06
N ALA A 13 6.04 -2.52 21.81
CA ALA A 13 6.84 -1.83 20.80
C ALA A 13 7.07 -0.35 21.19
N LYS A 14 6.02 0.34 21.62
CA LYS A 14 6.08 1.75 22.06
C LYS A 14 7.08 1.95 23.20
N GLU A 15 7.08 1.09 24.20
CA GLU A 15 8.06 1.13 25.31
C GLU A 15 9.49 0.93 24.81
N ARG A 16 9.72 -0.05 23.92
CA ARG A 16 11.04 -0.33 23.33
C ARG A 16 11.57 0.87 22.54
N TYR A 17 10.72 1.51 21.73
CA TYR A 17 11.10 2.70 20.96
C TYR A 17 11.31 3.93 21.85
N ALA A 18 10.52 4.09 22.92
CA ALA A 18 10.73 5.15 23.91
C ALA A 18 12.10 5.01 24.59
N GLY A 19 12.55 3.78 24.87
CA GLY A 19 13.90 3.50 25.37
C GLY A 19 15.04 3.93 24.43
N LEU A 20 14.73 4.16 23.15
CA LEU A 20 15.65 4.67 22.13
C LEU A 20 15.42 6.17 21.84
N GLY A 21 14.54 6.85 22.59
CA GLY A 21 14.20 8.26 22.38
C GLY A 21 13.24 8.51 21.21
N VAL A 22 12.50 7.49 20.75
CA VAL A 22 11.56 7.58 19.64
C VAL A 22 10.12 7.61 20.15
N ASP A 23 9.36 8.68 19.85
CA ASP A 23 7.91 8.74 20.06
C ASP A 23 7.18 8.11 18.87
N THR A 24 6.64 6.90 19.06
CA THR A 24 5.89 6.18 18.03
C THR A 24 4.59 6.89 17.67
N GLU A 25 3.94 7.61 18.60
CA GLU A 25 2.71 8.35 18.31
C GLU A 25 3.01 9.54 17.40
N GLN A 26 4.14 10.22 17.61
CA GLN A 26 4.61 11.26 16.70
C GLN A 26 4.94 10.69 15.32
N ALA A 27 5.63 9.54 15.26
CA ALA A 27 5.94 8.87 14.00
C ALA A 27 4.67 8.52 13.20
N MET A 28 3.64 7.99 13.88
CA MET A 28 2.35 7.68 13.25
C MET A 28 1.63 8.93 12.75
N ARG A 29 1.66 10.05 13.51
CA ARG A 29 1.11 11.33 13.05
C ARG A 29 1.82 11.85 11.79
N VAL A 30 3.15 11.73 11.73
CA VAL A 30 3.92 12.11 10.55
C VAL A 30 3.56 11.21 9.36
N LEU A 31 3.54 9.89 9.56
CA LEU A 31 3.21 8.92 8.52
C LEU A 31 1.82 9.18 7.92
N ALA A 32 0.82 9.51 8.74
CA ALA A 32 -0.52 9.84 8.28
C ALA A 32 -0.57 11.04 7.32
N GLY A 33 0.42 11.93 7.37
CA GLY A 33 0.55 13.08 6.48
C GLY A 33 1.30 12.80 5.17
N VAL A 34 1.84 11.60 4.97
CA VAL A 34 2.62 11.25 3.77
C VAL A 34 1.71 10.55 2.74
N PRO A 35 1.33 11.22 1.63
CA PRO A 35 0.49 10.60 0.61
C PRO A 35 1.28 9.61 -0.24
N VAL A 36 0.65 8.49 -0.59
CA VAL A 36 1.18 7.52 -1.56
C VAL A 36 0.37 7.62 -2.85
N SER A 37 1.00 8.03 -3.94
CA SER A 37 0.36 8.07 -5.26
C SER A 37 0.30 6.67 -5.85
N LEU A 38 -0.90 6.09 -5.90
CA LEU A 38 -1.13 4.80 -6.54
C LEU A 38 -1.30 4.97 -8.04
N HIS A 39 -0.67 4.09 -8.80
CA HIS A 39 -0.74 4.11 -10.25
C HIS A 39 -2.08 3.54 -10.73
N CYS A 40 -2.83 4.34 -11.50
CA CYS A 40 -4.17 3.96 -11.96
C CYS A 40 -4.19 2.72 -12.85
N TRP A 41 -3.13 2.52 -13.65
CA TRP A 41 -3.05 1.46 -14.65
C TRP A 41 -2.93 0.05 -14.07
N GLN A 42 -2.77 -0.10 -12.75
CA GLN A 42 -2.89 -1.42 -12.12
C GLN A 42 -4.32 -1.96 -12.23
N GLY A 43 -5.33 -1.08 -12.24
CA GLY A 43 -6.73 -1.50 -12.22
C GLY A 43 -7.24 -2.10 -13.52
N ASP A 44 -6.57 -1.83 -14.64
CA ASP A 44 -7.01 -2.19 -15.99
C ASP A 44 -5.94 -2.91 -16.81
N ASP A 45 -4.84 -3.33 -16.16
CA ASP A 45 -3.66 -3.91 -16.79
C ASP A 45 -3.05 -3.00 -17.88
N VAL A 46 -2.94 -1.70 -17.61
CA VAL A 46 -2.45 -0.70 -18.59
C VAL A 46 -3.35 -0.61 -19.83
N GLY A 47 -4.63 -0.96 -19.69
CA GLY A 47 -5.58 -0.99 -20.81
C GLY A 47 -5.90 0.40 -21.38
N GLY A 48 -6.05 1.39 -20.51
CA GLY A 48 -6.47 2.74 -20.87
C GLY A 48 -7.84 2.78 -21.55
N PHE A 49 -8.19 3.96 -22.09
CA PHE A 49 -9.48 4.19 -22.77
C PHE A 49 -9.34 4.55 -24.25
N GLU A 50 -8.12 4.71 -24.76
CA GLU A 50 -7.89 5.21 -26.13
C GLU A 50 -8.09 4.13 -27.20
N ARG A 51 -7.52 2.94 -27.00
CA ARG A 51 -7.51 1.87 -28.01
C ARG A 51 -7.55 0.51 -27.33
N ARG A 52 -8.32 -0.42 -27.90
CA ARG A 52 -8.28 -1.84 -27.49
C ARG A 52 -7.17 -2.57 -28.24
N ALA A 53 -5.93 -2.30 -27.86
CA ALA A 53 -4.73 -2.93 -28.44
C ALA A 53 -3.99 -3.77 -27.39
N ALA A 54 -3.11 -4.66 -27.85
CA ALA A 54 -2.15 -5.34 -26.97
C ALA A 54 -1.12 -4.32 -26.46
N LEU A 55 -0.57 -4.56 -25.26
CA LEU A 55 0.52 -3.76 -24.71
C LEU A 55 1.79 -3.92 -25.57
N ASP A 56 2.49 -2.82 -25.78
CA ASP A 56 3.76 -2.74 -26.47
C ASP A 56 4.79 -1.95 -25.63
N GLY A 57 5.86 -1.44 -26.25
CA GLY A 57 6.85 -0.60 -25.55
C GLY A 57 7.76 -1.32 -24.55
N GLY A 58 7.76 -2.67 -24.57
CA GLY A 58 8.62 -3.48 -23.71
C GLY A 58 8.06 -3.75 -22.31
N ILE A 59 6.79 -3.40 -22.06
CA ILE A 59 6.08 -3.69 -20.80
C ILE A 59 4.92 -4.65 -21.03
N MET A 60 4.56 -5.41 -20.00
CA MET A 60 3.48 -6.39 -20.06
C MET A 60 2.85 -6.59 -18.68
N ALA A 61 1.52 -6.66 -18.64
CA ALA A 61 0.77 -7.25 -17.53
C ALA A 61 0.54 -8.75 -17.82
N THR A 62 0.84 -9.61 -16.85
CA THR A 62 0.77 -11.08 -17.02
C THR A 62 -0.28 -11.71 -16.12
N GLY A 63 -0.86 -12.84 -16.57
CA GLY A 63 -2.00 -13.49 -15.92
C GLY A 63 -3.34 -13.01 -16.46
N ASN A 64 -4.40 -13.81 -16.25
CA ASN A 64 -5.76 -13.53 -16.74
C ASN A 64 -6.77 -13.55 -15.58
N TYR A 65 -6.45 -12.82 -14.51
CA TYR A 65 -7.34 -12.72 -13.35
C TYR A 65 -8.59 -11.91 -13.72
N PRO A 66 -9.81 -12.39 -13.40
CA PRO A 66 -11.03 -11.71 -13.81
C PRO A 66 -11.23 -10.38 -13.06
N GLY A 67 -11.99 -9.46 -13.66
CA GLY A 67 -12.50 -8.26 -12.97
C GLY A 67 -11.73 -6.96 -13.17
N LYS A 68 -10.71 -6.89 -14.04
CA LYS A 68 -10.05 -5.62 -14.37
C LYS A 68 -11.02 -4.59 -14.97
N ALA A 69 -10.82 -3.30 -14.69
CA ALA A 69 -11.71 -2.19 -15.08
C ALA A 69 -11.78 -1.96 -16.60
N ARG A 70 -12.84 -1.31 -17.10
CA ARG A 70 -13.11 -1.07 -18.54
C ARG A 70 -13.68 0.31 -18.78
#